data_AF-A0A815TYF1-F1
#
_entry.id   AF-A0A815TYF1-F1
#
_cell.length_a   1.000
_cell.length_b   1.000
_cell.length_c   1.000
_cell.angle_alpha   90.00
_cell.angle_beta   90.00
_cell.angle_gamma   90.00
#
_symmetry.space_group_name_H-M   'P 1'
#
loop_
_entity.id
_entity.type
_entity.pdbx_description
1 polymer ?
#
loop_
_entity_poly.entity_id
_entity_poly.type
_entity_poly.pdbx_seq_one_letter_code
_entity_poly.pdbx_strand_id
1 'polypeptide(L)'
;MNIRTLVGLIQLAVCVVIILHICLYTKSLNLSDALQTSPSPVKIINKAIIESSRKRVPIVFKCTRKYKVAFTFDDGPHPTYTPLIVKTLNLHRVNAGFFLLGTSIQSFLSARNNLSVHQYERPRIGYLLLQDYSLIEDLFTQHDIYLHGWLHEKNNEMRLQTVVDNISAQLIEIGLLKGFKPVYRAPWGIGTAPGTIKSKAILSQILNQIGLIPAYWTIDSKDYLMQVDEYNLTNNILKMICKTKGGLILMHDNQPTAANFLGGIIRSIRASGHSIVRPSEINRQWNNETLINRTRRYTEFLRHRVKTIQSSPAKLQANRLFRPVEISLPTGQRQNNILKSIDANAIYKGTIKVLPNINDFELNANNTKLLQN
;
A
#
# COMPACT_ATOMS: atom_id res chain seq x y z
N MET A 1 -53.50 32.89 40.58
CA MET A 1 -53.15 33.40 39.23
C MET A 1 -54.39 33.28 38.35
N ASN A 2 -54.83 34.34 37.67
CA ASN A 2 -56.07 34.26 36.87
C ASN A 2 -55.81 33.55 35.53
N ILE A 3 -56.84 32.95 34.94
CA ILE A 3 -56.73 32.15 33.70
C ILE A 3 -56.10 32.96 32.56
N ARG A 4 -56.37 34.28 32.49
CA ARG A 4 -55.78 35.16 31.48
C ARG A 4 -54.26 35.30 31.64
N THR A 5 -53.76 35.34 32.88
CA THR A 5 -52.31 35.40 33.15
C THR A 5 -51.63 34.09 32.79
N LEU A 6 -52.28 32.95 33.09
CA LEU A 6 -51.75 31.63 32.74
C LEU A 6 -51.68 31.42 31.22
N VAL A 7 -52.74 31.80 30.48
CA VAL A 7 -52.77 31.72 29.00
C VAL A 7 -51.70 32.62 28.38
N GLY A 8 -51.50 33.83 28.90
CA GLY A 8 -50.45 34.73 28.44
C GLY A 8 -49.03 34.17 28.63
N LEU A 9 -48.77 33.53 29.77
CA LEU A 9 -47.47 32.89 30.05
C LEU A 9 -47.22 31.67 29.14
N ILE A 10 -48.26 30.87 28.85
CA ILE A 10 -48.16 29.73 27.93
C ILE A 10 -47.88 30.21 26.50
N GLN A 11 -48.57 31.25 26.01
CA GLN A 11 -48.30 31.83 24.69
C GLN A 11 -46.87 32.38 24.59
N LEU A 12 -46.39 33.07 25.62
CA LEU A 12 -45.01 33.57 25.64
C LEU A 12 -43.99 32.42 25.59
N ALA A 13 -44.20 31.36 26.37
CA ALA A 13 -43.33 30.19 26.38
C ALA A 13 -43.29 29.49 25.00
N VAL A 14 -44.44 29.34 24.33
CA VAL A 14 -44.52 28.76 22.98
C VAL A 14 -43.78 29.64 21.97
N CYS A 15 -43.94 30.96 22.01
CA CYS A 15 -43.22 31.89 21.14
C CYS A 15 -41.69 31.78 21.34
N VAL A 16 -41.22 31.70 22.59
CA VAL A 16 -39.80 31.54 22.90
C VAL A 16 -39.24 30.23 22.34
N VAL A 17 -39.98 29.12 22.47
CA VAL A 17 -39.56 27.82 21.92
C VAL A 17 -39.49 27.84 20.39
N ILE A 18 -40.46 28.47 19.73
CA ILE A 18 -40.47 28.63 18.26
C ILE A 18 -39.28 29.47 17.80
N ILE A 19 -39.00 30.61 18.45
CA ILE A 19 -37.86 31.46 18.13
C ILE A 19 -36.54 30.71 18.33
N LEU A 20 -36.41 29.94 19.42
CA LEU A 20 -35.24 29.09 19.67
C LEU A 20 -35.08 28.03 18.57
N HIS A 21 -36.15 27.37 18.14
CA HIS A 21 -36.10 26.40 17.04
C HIS A 21 -35.68 27.06 15.72
N ILE A 22 -36.22 28.24 15.39
CA ILE A 22 -35.84 28.98 14.18
C ILE A 22 -34.36 29.41 14.25
N CYS A 23 -33.88 29.89 15.40
CA CYS A 23 -32.47 30.26 15.60
C CYS A 23 -31.52 29.05 15.51
N LEU A 24 -31.93 27.89 16.03
CA LEU A 24 -31.15 26.65 15.92
C LEU A 24 -31.14 26.12 14.47
N TYR A 25 -32.28 26.20 13.78
CA TYR A 25 -32.41 25.78 12.38
C TYR A 25 -31.59 26.68 11.43
N THR A 26 -31.62 27.99 11.62
CA THR A 26 -30.81 28.94 10.83
C THR A 26 -29.31 28.82 11.10
N LYS A 27 -28.89 28.54 12.35
CA LYS A 27 -27.50 28.16 12.65
C LYS A 27 -27.08 26.86 11.94
N SER A 28 -27.97 25.86 11.88
CA SER A 28 -27.71 24.59 11.19
C SER A 28 -27.50 24.79 9.69
N LEU A 29 -28.36 25.60 9.04
CA LEU A 29 -28.23 25.95 7.62
C LEU A 29 -26.93 26.71 7.30
N ASN A 30 -26.57 27.70 8.13
CA ASN A 30 -25.31 28.43 7.96
C ASN A 30 -24.07 27.54 8.13
N LEU A 31 -24.14 26.51 8.99
CA LEU A 31 -23.05 25.56 9.17
C LEU A 31 -22.92 24.60 7.98
N SER A 32 -24.03 24.14 7.40
CA SER A 32 -23.99 23.32 6.18
C SER A 32 -23.44 24.07 4.98
N ASP A 33 -23.80 25.35 4.82
CA ASP A 33 -23.32 26.19 3.72
C ASP A 33 -21.83 26.56 3.91
N ALA A 34 -21.39 26.81 5.15
CA ALA A 34 -19.97 27.02 5.47
C ALA A 34 -19.11 25.75 5.21
N LEU A 35 -19.66 24.56 5.49
CA LEU A 35 -18.98 23.29 5.20
C LEU A 35 -18.90 22.98 3.70
N GLN A 36 -19.88 23.42 2.90
CA GLN A 36 -19.86 23.26 1.44
C GLN A 36 -18.95 24.27 0.72
N THR A 37 -18.79 25.48 1.28
CA THR A 37 -18.00 26.56 0.67
C THR A 37 -16.53 26.57 1.07
N SER A 38 -16.16 25.90 2.18
CA SER A 38 -14.75 25.75 2.55
C SER A 38 -14.02 24.83 1.55
N PRO A 39 -12.85 25.24 1.01
CA PRO A 39 -12.07 24.35 0.15
C PRO A 39 -11.69 23.12 0.97
N SER A 40 -12.03 21.93 0.46
CA SER A 40 -11.65 20.66 1.08
C SER A 40 -10.18 20.71 1.54
N PRO A 41 -9.84 20.18 2.73
CA PRO A 41 -8.46 20.08 3.20
C PRO A 41 -7.51 19.52 2.13
N VAL A 42 -8.01 18.61 1.28
CA VAL A 42 -7.30 18.05 0.14
C VAL A 42 -7.00 19.11 -0.93
N LYS A 43 -7.91 20.02 -1.27
CA LYS A 43 -7.62 21.14 -2.19
C LYS A 43 -6.55 22.09 -1.64
N ILE A 44 -6.56 22.34 -0.33
CA ILE A 44 -5.55 23.18 0.34
C ILE A 44 -4.19 22.49 0.29
N ILE A 45 -4.12 21.22 0.69
CA ILE A 45 -2.91 20.40 0.63
C ILE A 45 -2.41 20.30 -0.81
N ASN A 46 -3.30 20.12 -1.79
CA ASN A 46 -2.96 20.09 -3.21
C ASN A 46 -2.33 21.39 -3.70
N LYS A 47 -2.90 22.54 -3.31
CA LYS A 47 -2.34 23.85 -3.66
C LYS A 47 -0.96 24.02 -3.03
N ALA A 48 -0.82 23.65 -1.76
CA ALA A 48 0.46 23.70 -1.05
C ALA A 48 1.52 22.78 -1.67
N ILE A 49 1.16 21.55 -2.06
CA ILE A 49 2.06 20.62 -2.78
C ILE A 49 2.44 21.19 -4.14
N ILE A 50 1.49 21.75 -4.89
CA ILE A 50 1.78 22.37 -6.19
C ILE A 50 2.69 23.60 -6.00
N GLU A 51 2.47 24.42 -4.97
CA GLU A 51 3.29 25.59 -4.69
C GLU A 51 4.68 25.22 -4.17
N SER A 52 4.80 24.25 -3.27
CA SER A 52 6.11 23.71 -2.83
C SER A 52 6.85 23.08 -4.01
N SER A 53 6.12 22.43 -4.94
CA SER A 53 6.64 21.92 -6.21
C SER A 53 7.10 23.01 -7.20
N ARG A 54 7.09 24.30 -6.85
CA ARG A 54 7.73 25.35 -7.66
C ARG A 54 9.08 25.78 -7.12
N LYS A 55 9.36 25.51 -5.84
CA LYS A 55 10.66 25.85 -5.23
C LYS A 55 11.75 24.98 -5.86
N ARG A 56 12.86 25.61 -6.27
CA ARG A 56 14.02 24.90 -6.81
C ARG A 56 14.98 24.60 -5.67
N VAL A 57 15.33 23.33 -5.52
CA VAL A 57 16.41 22.90 -4.64
C VAL A 57 17.75 23.19 -5.34
N PRO A 58 18.71 23.87 -4.70
CA PRO A 58 20.05 24.00 -5.25
C PRO A 58 20.69 22.62 -5.47
N ILE A 59 21.10 22.35 -6.71
CA ILE A 59 21.74 21.08 -7.10
C ILE A 59 23.24 21.22 -6.90
N VAL A 60 23.81 20.43 -6.00
CA VAL A 60 25.25 20.46 -5.69
C VAL A 60 26.00 19.29 -6.33
N PHE A 61 25.30 18.22 -6.68
CA PHE A 61 25.88 17.06 -7.36
C PHE A 61 25.49 17.03 -8.84
N LYS A 62 26.51 17.09 -9.71
CA LYS A 62 26.35 16.94 -11.15
C LYS A 62 27.23 15.80 -11.66
N CYS A 63 26.62 14.79 -12.25
CA CYS A 63 27.37 13.68 -12.81
C CYS A 63 28.06 14.08 -14.13
N THR A 64 29.16 13.42 -14.47
CA THR A 64 29.85 13.60 -15.76
C THR A 64 29.07 13.01 -16.94
N ARG A 65 28.15 12.09 -16.67
CA ARG A 65 27.26 11.44 -17.65
C ARG A 65 25.82 11.44 -17.17
N LYS A 66 24.90 11.30 -18.12
CA LYS A 66 23.47 11.14 -17.87
C LYS A 66 23.15 9.67 -17.62
N TYR A 67 22.20 9.41 -16.73
CA TYR A 67 21.83 8.07 -16.29
C TYR A 67 20.32 7.93 -16.23
N LYS A 68 19.83 6.70 -16.34
CA LYS A 68 18.42 6.35 -16.16
C LYS A 68 18.17 5.94 -14.72
N VAL A 69 17.06 6.41 -14.16
CA VAL A 69 16.60 6.04 -12.82
C VAL A 69 15.12 5.70 -12.82
N ALA A 70 14.67 4.86 -11.91
CA ALA A 70 13.25 4.60 -11.71
C ALA A 70 12.90 4.65 -10.23
N PHE A 71 11.76 5.25 -9.90
CA PHE A 71 11.24 5.28 -8.54
C PHE A 71 10.59 3.95 -8.17
N THR A 72 10.87 3.49 -6.97
CA THR A 72 10.16 2.39 -6.31
C THR A 72 9.75 2.83 -4.90
N PHE A 73 8.53 2.51 -4.52
CA PHE A 73 7.95 2.84 -3.22
C PHE A 73 7.57 1.56 -2.47
N ASP A 74 8.02 1.43 -1.23
CA ASP A 74 7.73 0.29 -0.36
C ASP A 74 6.68 0.66 0.71
N ASP A 75 5.99 -0.36 1.22
CA ASP A 75 5.09 -0.37 2.40
C ASP A 75 3.61 0.00 2.19
N GLY A 76 3.28 0.62 1.06
CA GLY A 76 1.91 1.06 0.77
C GLY A 76 0.89 -0.06 0.50
N PRO A 77 -0.34 0.32 0.12
CA PRO A 77 -0.81 1.70 -0.02
C PRO A 77 -1.16 2.31 1.35
N HIS A 78 -0.62 3.49 1.65
CA HIS A 78 -1.01 4.30 2.80
C HIS A 78 -2.17 5.24 2.42
N PRO A 79 -3.25 5.33 3.22
CA PRO A 79 -4.46 6.06 2.84
C PRO A 79 -4.23 7.56 2.61
N THR A 80 -3.25 8.17 3.28
CA THR A 80 -2.95 9.61 3.16
C THR A 80 -1.86 9.93 2.14
N TYR A 81 -0.84 9.09 2.00
CA TYR A 81 0.40 9.47 1.33
C TYR A 81 0.51 8.89 -0.07
N THR A 82 0.09 7.64 -0.28
CA THR A 82 0.05 7.02 -1.61
C THR A 82 -0.75 7.84 -2.62
N PRO A 83 -1.96 8.37 -2.32
CA PRO A 83 -2.68 9.21 -3.27
C PRO A 83 -1.93 10.49 -3.66
N LEU A 84 -1.25 11.15 -2.70
CA LEU A 84 -0.46 12.36 -2.95
C LEU A 84 0.77 12.06 -3.82
N ILE A 85 1.41 10.92 -3.59
CA ILE A 85 2.53 10.43 -4.39
C ILE A 85 2.08 10.12 -5.82
N VAL A 86 1.02 9.32 -6.01
CA VAL A 86 0.48 8.99 -7.34
C VAL A 86 0.08 10.26 -8.10
N LYS A 87 -0.61 11.19 -7.43
CA LYS A 87 -0.94 12.48 -8.02
C LYS A 87 0.30 13.25 -8.49
N THR A 88 1.34 13.32 -7.66
CA THR A 88 2.60 14.00 -8.01
C THR A 88 3.28 13.33 -9.20
N LEU A 89 3.31 12.00 -9.23
CA LEU A 89 3.83 11.23 -10.36
C LEU A 89 3.05 11.52 -11.65
N ASN A 90 1.71 11.56 -11.59
CA ASN A 90 0.84 11.86 -12.73
C ASN A 90 1.07 13.28 -13.26
N LEU A 91 1.13 14.28 -12.37
CA LEU A 91 1.44 15.67 -12.72
C LEU A 91 2.79 15.79 -13.43
N HIS A 92 3.76 14.97 -13.04
CA HIS A 92 5.08 14.95 -13.64
C HIS A 92 5.25 13.93 -14.78
N ARG A 93 4.19 13.19 -15.16
CA ARG A 93 4.22 12.12 -16.16
C ARG A 93 5.33 11.10 -15.89
N VAL A 94 5.37 10.56 -14.67
CA VAL A 94 6.36 9.57 -14.22
C VAL A 94 5.64 8.28 -13.88
N ASN A 95 6.07 7.16 -14.49
CA ASN A 95 5.69 5.83 -14.02
C ASN A 95 6.68 5.36 -12.95
N ALA A 96 6.18 4.58 -11.98
CA ALA A 96 6.94 4.12 -10.83
C ALA A 96 6.53 2.69 -10.47
N GLY A 97 7.28 2.11 -9.54
CA GLY A 97 7.00 0.81 -8.95
C GLY A 97 6.49 0.92 -7.53
N PHE A 98 5.51 0.10 -7.15
CA PHE A 98 5.00 0.06 -5.78
C PHE A 98 5.07 -1.37 -5.23
N PHE A 99 5.91 -1.57 -4.23
CA PHE A 99 6.04 -2.79 -3.44
C PHE A 99 5.06 -2.70 -2.27
N LEU A 100 3.85 -3.22 -2.48
CA LEU A 100 2.77 -3.08 -1.53
C LEU A 100 2.87 -4.15 -0.44
N LEU A 101 2.36 -3.87 0.77
CA LEU A 101 2.16 -4.87 1.81
C LEU A 101 0.77 -5.51 1.70
N GLY A 102 0.68 -6.81 1.96
CA GLY A 102 -0.59 -7.55 1.93
C GLY A 102 -1.64 -6.97 2.88
N THR A 103 -1.26 -6.58 4.10
CA THR A 103 -2.17 -5.96 5.07
C THR A 103 -2.64 -4.57 4.66
N SER A 104 -1.78 -3.76 4.05
CA SER A 104 -2.15 -2.44 3.52
C SER A 104 -3.18 -2.58 2.40
N ILE A 105 -2.96 -3.53 1.49
CA ILE A 105 -3.92 -3.84 0.41
C ILE A 105 -5.24 -4.34 0.98
N GLN A 106 -5.21 -5.26 1.94
CA GLN A 106 -6.43 -5.78 2.55
C GLN A 106 -7.24 -4.69 3.25
N SER A 107 -6.57 -3.82 4.00
CA SER A 107 -7.21 -2.68 4.67
C SER A 107 -7.86 -1.76 3.64
N PHE A 108 -7.16 -1.49 2.54
CA PHE A 108 -7.67 -0.71 1.42
C PHE A 108 -8.89 -1.35 0.75
N LEU A 109 -8.83 -2.63 0.39
CA LEU A 109 -9.94 -3.34 -0.26
C LEU A 109 -11.17 -3.46 0.66
N SER A 110 -10.93 -3.63 1.97
CA SER A 110 -12.00 -3.64 2.97
C SER A 110 -12.69 -2.29 3.08
N ALA A 111 -11.91 -1.19 3.08
CA ALA A 111 -12.46 0.17 3.06
C ALA A 111 -13.27 0.43 1.78
N ARG A 112 -12.80 -0.02 0.61
CA ARG A 112 -13.52 0.06 -0.67
C ARG A 112 -14.89 -0.64 -0.59
N ASN A 113 -14.92 -1.87 -0.09
CA ASN A 113 -16.13 -2.68 -0.02
C ASN A 113 -17.15 -2.15 1.00
N ASN A 114 -16.68 -1.52 2.09
CA ASN A 114 -17.55 -0.91 3.09
C ASN A 114 -18.16 0.43 2.64
N LEU A 115 -17.51 1.16 1.71
CA LEU A 115 -18.13 2.36 1.13
C LEU A 115 -19.31 2.06 0.20
N SER A 116 -19.45 0.82 -0.25
CA SER A 116 -20.65 0.32 -0.94
C SER A 116 -21.81 0.00 0.02
N VAL A 117 -21.62 0.06 1.34
CA VAL A 117 -22.63 -0.31 2.35
C VAL A 117 -22.68 0.76 3.46
N HIS A 118 -23.51 1.77 3.24
CA HIS A 118 -24.08 2.73 4.20
C HIS A 118 -23.17 3.69 5.02
N GLN A 119 -23.56 4.97 4.92
CA GLN A 119 -23.44 6.07 5.90
C GLN A 119 -23.52 5.65 7.37
N TYR A 120 -22.74 6.35 8.23
CA TYR A 120 -22.86 6.46 9.70
C TYR A 120 -22.52 5.15 10.48
N GLU A 121 -21.60 5.05 11.45
CA GLU A 121 -21.12 5.96 12.49
C GLU A 121 -19.70 5.57 12.99
N ARG A 122 -18.99 6.57 13.54
CA ARG A 122 -17.68 6.55 14.25
C ARG A 122 -16.41 6.78 13.40
N PRO A 123 -16.02 8.05 13.18
CA PRO A 123 -14.80 8.41 12.49
C PRO A 123 -13.60 8.32 13.43
N ARG A 124 -12.83 7.22 13.34
CA ARG A 124 -11.41 7.19 13.76
C ARG A 124 -10.48 6.62 12.68
N ILE A 125 -10.93 6.64 11.43
CA ILE A 125 -10.06 6.48 10.25
C ILE A 125 -10.30 7.73 9.40
N GLY A 126 -9.35 8.67 9.52
CA GLY A 126 -9.45 9.99 8.93
C GLY A 126 -9.53 9.94 7.41
N TYR A 127 -10.51 10.67 6.88
CA TYR A 127 -10.48 11.35 5.58
C TYR A 127 -9.93 10.54 4.40
N LEU A 128 -10.65 9.49 3.99
CA LEU A 128 -10.75 9.13 2.57
C LEU A 128 -11.99 9.83 2.02
N LEU A 129 -11.81 11.00 1.41
CA LEU A 129 -12.85 11.60 0.61
C LEU A 129 -12.95 10.78 -0.69
N LEU A 130 -14.17 10.60 -1.21
CA LEU A 130 -14.49 9.82 -2.40
C LEU A 130 -13.69 10.21 -3.68
N GLN A 131 -12.95 11.32 -3.68
CA GLN A 131 -12.04 11.75 -4.75
C GLN A 131 -10.70 10.98 -4.77
N ASP A 132 -10.32 10.31 -3.68
CA ASP A 132 -9.04 9.59 -3.59
C ASP A 132 -9.08 8.19 -4.22
N TYR A 133 -10.27 7.66 -4.52
CA TYR A 133 -10.40 6.35 -5.17
C TYR A 133 -9.92 6.33 -6.62
N SER A 134 -10.14 7.42 -7.39
CA SER A 134 -9.62 7.51 -8.76
C SER A 134 -8.10 7.52 -8.79
N LEU A 135 -7.45 8.15 -7.80
CA LEU A 135 -5.99 8.13 -7.65
C LEU A 135 -5.46 6.74 -7.32
N ILE A 136 -6.24 5.89 -6.66
CA ILE A 136 -5.85 4.49 -6.43
C ILE A 136 -6.13 3.62 -7.66
N GLU A 137 -7.16 3.90 -8.45
CA GLU A 137 -7.27 3.26 -9.77
C GLU A 137 -6.10 3.66 -10.68
N ASP A 138 -5.62 4.91 -10.60
CA ASP A 138 -4.39 5.36 -11.27
C ASP A 138 -3.17 4.58 -10.80
N LEU A 139 -3.06 4.27 -9.50
CA LEU A 139 -2.01 3.39 -8.96
C LEU A 139 -1.92 2.07 -9.76
N PHE A 140 -3.05 1.38 -9.90
CA PHE A 140 -3.09 0.05 -10.55
C PHE A 140 -3.06 0.08 -12.07
N THR A 141 -3.41 1.21 -12.70
CA THR A 141 -3.48 1.32 -14.16
C THR A 141 -2.27 1.99 -14.79
N GLN A 142 -1.59 2.88 -14.06
CA GLN A 142 -0.46 3.67 -14.57
C GLN A 142 0.89 3.18 -14.05
N HIS A 143 0.94 2.57 -12.86
CA HIS A 143 2.19 2.14 -12.21
C HIS A 143 2.36 0.62 -12.21
N ASP A 144 3.57 0.16 -11.92
CA ASP A 144 3.84 -1.26 -11.72
C ASP A 144 3.63 -1.63 -10.26
N ILE A 145 3.02 -2.78 -10.03
CA ILE A 145 2.66 -3.27 -8.69
C ILE A 145 3.43 -4.55 -8.42
N TYR A 146 4.05 -4.58 -7.26
CA TYR A 146 4.97 -5.62 -6.83
C TYR A 146 4.63 -6.10 -5.42
N LEU A 147 5.24 -7.22 -5.04
CA LEU A 147 5.02 -7.88 -3.77
C LEU A 147 6.06 -7.42 -2.73
N HIS A 148 5.61 -7.03 -1.54
CA HIS A 148 6.47 -6.69 -0.40
C HIS A 148 6.24 -7.56 0.85
N GLY A 149 5.57 -8.71 0.69
CA GLY A 149 5.20 -9.58 1.82
C GLY A 149 3.88 -9.17 2.46
N TRP A 150 3.43 -9.94 3.44
CA TRP A 150 2.14 -9.70 4.10
C TRP A 150 2.25 -8.61 5.18
N LEU A 151 3.22 -8.77 6.07
CA LEU A 151 3.64 -7.81 7.09
C LEU A 151 5.10 -7.40 6.85
N HIS A 152 5.49 -6.23 7.36
CA HIS A 152 6.86 -5.72 7.31
C HIS A 152 7.77 -6.39 8.37
N GLU A 153 7.73 -7.72 8.45
CA GLU A 153 8.47 -8.51 9.42
C GLU A 153 9.95 -8.65 9.04
N LYS A 154 10.82 -8.80 10.04
CA LYS A 154 12.24 -9.15 9.81
C LYS A 154 12.31 -10.66 9.54
N ASN A 155 12.34 -11.09 8.29
CA ASN A 155 12.31 -12.52 7.95
C ASN A 155 13.62 -13.28 8.29
N ASN A 156 14.56 -12.67 9.01
CA ASN A 156 15.83 -13.26 9.43
C ASN A 156 15.63 -14.50 10.32
N GLU A 157 14.42 -14.69 10.86
CA GLU A 157 14.00 -15.82 11.71
C GLU A 157 12.88 -16.67 11.08
N MET A 158 12.42 -16.35 9.86
CA MET A 158 11.30 -17.08 9.26
C MET A 158 11.72 -18.42 8.70
N ARG A 159 10.91 -19.43 9.01
CA ARG A 159 10.92 -20.71 8.29
C ARG A 159 10.58 -20.45 6.82
N LEU A 160 11.20 -21.22 5.94
CA LEU A 160 11.01 -21.17 4.48
C LEU A 160 9.53 -21.13 4.09
N GLN A 161 8.73 -21.96 4.76
CA GLN A 161 7.30 -22.04 4.58
C GLN A 161 6.57 -20.72 4.89
N THR A 162 6.98 -19.98 5.91
CA THR A 162 6.37 -18.69 6.27
C THR A 162 6.57 -17.65 5.17
N VAL A 163 7.74 -17.63 4.51
CA VAL A 163 7.99 -16.74 3.37
C VAL A 163 7.08 -17.10 2.19
N VAL A 164 6.92 -18.40 1.91
CA VAL A 164 6.03 -18.90 0.86
C VAL A 164 4.57 -18.58 1.16
N ASP A 165 4.11 -18.78 2.39
CA ASP A 165 2.74 -18.51 2.83
C ASP A 165 2.43 -17.00 2.73
N ASN A 166 3.36 -16.15 3.18
CA ASN A 166 3.31 -14.69 3.02
C ASN A 166 3.10 -14.27 1.56
N ILE A 167 3.96 -14.77 0.68
CA ILE A 167 3.92 -14.46 -0.74
C ILE A 167 2.63 -15.00 -1.38
N SER A 168 2.23 -16.22 -1.01
CA SER A 168 1.02 -16.86 -1.53
C SER A 168 -0.24 -16.09 -1.14
N ALA A 169 -0.32 -15.67 0.13
CA ALA A 169 -1.40 -14.82 0.63
C ALA A 169 -1.46 -13.51 -0.17
N GLN A 170 -0.31 -12.86 -0.40
CA GLN A 170 -0.27 -11.62 -1.14
C GLN A 170 -0.61 -11.79 -2.63
N LEU A 171 -0.13 -12.86 -3.27
CA LEU A 171 -0.47 -13.21 -4.64
C LEU A 171 -1.97 -13.40 -4.83
N ILE A 172 -2.65 -14.00 -3.85
CA ILE A 172 -4.11 -14.13 -3.89
C ILE A 172 -4.78 -12.76 -3.92
N GLU A 173 -4.28 -11.75 -3.23
CA GLU A 173 -4.88 -10.42 -3.24
C GLU A 173 -4.58 -9.66 -4.55
N ILE A 174 -3.31 -9.59 -4.96
CA ILE A 174 -2.90 -8.65 -6.03
C ILE A 174 -2.40 -9.27 -7.33
N GLY A 175 -2.17 -10.58 -7.37
CA GLY A 175 -1.53 -11.25 -8.52
C GLY A 175 -2.34 -11.18 -9.83
N LEU A 176 -3.61 -10.79 -9.77
CA LEU A 176 -4.48 -10.59 -10.94
C LEU A 176 -4.79 -9.11 -11.25
N LEU A 177 -4.21 -8.16 -10.51
CA LEU A 177 -4.41 -6.73 -10.79
C LEU A 177 -3.67 -6.32 -12.08
N LYS A 178 -4.22 -5.33 -12.80
CA LYS A 178 -3.72 -4.91 -14.12
C LYS A 178 -2.23 -4.51 -14.12
N GLY A 179 -1.81 -3.75 -13.12
CA GLY A 179 -0.43 -3.29 -12.95
C GLY A 179 0.52 -4.33 -12.35
N PHE A 180 0.04 -5.51 -11.97
CA PHE A 180 0.86 -6.51 -11.29
C PHE A 180 1.99 -7.05 -12.17
N LYS A 181 3.18 -7.16 -11.57
CA LYS A 181 4.37 -7.79 -12.15
C LYS A 181 4.94 -8.81 -11.16
N PRO A 182 5.54 -9.91 -11.64
CA PRO A 182 5.99 -11.03 -10.81
C PRO A 182 7.33 -10.72 -10.12
N VAL A 183 7.35 -9.66 -9.31
CA VAL A 183 8.56 -9.16 -8.65
C VAL A 183 8.27 -9.04 -7.15
N TYR A 184 9.23 -9.48 -6.35
CA TYR A 184 9.16 -9.45 -4.89
C TYR A 184 10.38 -8.75 -4.31
N ARG A 185 10.15 -7.77 -3.44
CA ARG A 185 11.19 -7.18 -2.59
C ARG A 185 10.93 -7.63 -1.17
N ALA A 186 11.93 -8.21 -0.53
CA ALA A 186 11.79 -8.59 0.88
C ALA A 186 11.84 -7.34 1.77
N PRO A 187 10.98 -7.23 2.80
CA PRO A 187 11.14 -6.26 3.88
C PRO A 187 12.57 -6.27 4.42
N TRP A 188 13.08 -5.10 4.82
CA TRP A 188 14.45 -4.92 5.32
C TRP A 188 15.58 -5.27 4.33
N GLY A 189 15.26 -5.58 3.06
CA GLY A 189 16.25 -5.91 2.04
C GLY A 189 17.06 -7.16 2.36
N ILE A 190 16.42 -8.23 2.81
CA ILE A 190 17.10 -9.50 3.16
C ILE A 190 18.09 -9.90 2.07
N GLY A 191 19.33 -10.18 2.47
CA GLY A 191 20.42 -10.48 1.55
C GLY A 191 21.32 -9.28 1.19
N THR A 192 20.98 -8.06 1.64
CA THR A 192 21.80 -6.86 1.40
C THR A 192 22.81 -6.58 2.52
N ALA A 193 22.55 -7.05 3.75
CA ALA A 193 23.47 -6.90 4.86
C ALA A 193 24.65 -7.90 4.77
N PRO A 194 25.87 -7.53 5.24
CA PRO A 194 26.98 -8.46 5.36
C PRO A 194 26.58 -9.73 6.13
N GLY A 195 27.03 -10.90 5.66
CA GLY A 195 26.70 -12.20 6.27
C GLY A 195 25.35 -12.82 5.86
N THR A 196 24.51 -12.12 5.07
CA THR A 196 23.17 -12.62 4.68
C THR A 196 23.11 -13.26 3.27
N ILE A 197 24.27 -13.58 2.67
CA ILE A 197 24.37 -14.15 1.31
C ILE A 197 23.57 -15.46 1.17
N LYS A 198 23.62 -16.33 2.19
CA LYS A 198 22.85 -17.58 2.19
C LYS A 198 21.34 -17.32 2.12
N SER A 199 20.84 -16.38 2.93
CA SER A 199 19.42 -15.98 2.93
C SER A 199 19.00 -15.41 1.57
N LYS A 200 19.89 -14.65 0.91
CA LYS A 200 19.66 -14.14 -0.45
C LYS A 200 19.49 -15.26 -1.48
N ALA A 201 20.40 -16.23 -1.48
CA ALA A 201 20.37 -17.35 -2.42
C ALA A 201 19.12 -18.21 -2.23
N ILE A 202 18.80 -18.54 -0.97
CA ILE A 202 17.59 -19.30 -0.60
C ILE A 202 16.33 -18.57 -1.07
N LEU A 203 16.20 -17.28 -0.73
CA LEU A 203 15.06 -16.47 -1.15
C LEU A 203 14.92 -16.47 -2.68
N SER A 204 16.03 -16.24 -3.40
CA SER A 204 16.01 -16.24 -4.86
C SER A 204 15.56 -17.58 -5.45
N GLN A 205 15.95 -18.71 -4.83
CA GLN A 205 15.56 -20.04 -5.29
C GLN A 205 14.04 -20.27 -5.11
N ILE A 206 13.48 -19.93 -3.96
CA ILE A 206 12.03 -20.03 -3.70
C ILE A 206 11.26 -19.19 -4.73
N LEU A 207 11.66 -17.92 -4.89
CA LEU A 207 10.97 -16.99 -5.77
C LEU A 207 10.95 -17.52 -7.20
N ASN A 208 12.09 -18.02 -7.69
CA ASN A 208 12.18 -18.62 -9.02
C ASN A 208 11.27 -19.85 -9.19
N GLN A 209 11.11 -20.69 -8.16
CA GLN A 209 10.20 -21.84 -8.20
C GLN A 209 8.73 -21.43 -8.39
N ILE A 210 8.31 -20.34 -7.76
CA ILE A 210 6.95 -19.79 -7.88
C ILE A 210 6.82 -18.72 -8.98
N GLY A 211 7.86 -18.54 -9.80
CA GLY A 211 7.86 -17.66 -10.97
C GLY A 211 8.02 -16.16 -10.65
N LEU A 212 8.55 -15.81 -9.48
CA LEU A 212 8.83 -14.44 -9.06
C LEU A 212 10.32 -14.09 -9.20
N ILE A 213 10.59 -12.79 -9.34
CA ILE A 213 11.95 -12.23 -9.43
C ILE A 213 12.25 -11.46 -8.13
N PRO A 214 13.39 -11.70 -7.46
CA PRO A 214 13.82 -10.85 -6.35
C PRO A 214 14.18 -9.44 -6.82
N ALA A 215 13.79 -8.44 -6.03
CA ALA A 215 14.10 -7.04 -6.23
C ALA A 215 14.89 -6.45 -5.08
N TYR A 216 15.79 -5.53 -5.43
CA TYR A 216 16.57 -4.71 -4.52
C TYR A 216 16.56 -3.27 -5.05
N TRP A 217 17.45 -2.42 -4.53
CA TRP A 217 17.65 -1.05 -4.97
C TRP A 217 19.13 -0.77 -5.17
N THR A 218 19.45 0.27 -5.95
CA THR A 218 20.81 0.79 -6.07
C THR A 218 20.96 2.12 -5.33
N ILE A 219 19.89 2.91 -5.26
CA ILE A 219 19.86 4.24 -4.66
C ILE A 219 18.90 4.19 -3.48
N ASP A 220 19.45 4.27 -2.27
CA ASP A 220 18.66 4.38 -1.04
C ASP A 220 18.46 5.85 -0.70
N SER A 221 17.21 6.33 -0.76
CA SER A 221 16.91 7.75 -0.55
C SER A 221 17.12 8.18 0.89
N LYS A 222 16.92 7.29 1.86
CA LYS A 222 16.85 7.60 3.30
C LYS A 222 15.67 8.49 3.70
N ASP A 223 14.59 8.49 2.93
CA ASP A 223 13.35 9.24 3.22
C ASP A 223 12.65 8.84 4.54
N TYR A 224 12.93 7.63 5.03
CA TYR A 224 12.45 7.08 6.30
C TYR A 224 13.19 7.60 7.54
N LEU A 225 14.29 8.35 7.38
CA LEU A 225 14.97 8.97 8.52
C LEU A 225 14.17 10.16 9.05
N MET A 226 14.12 10.31 10.37
CA MET A 226 13.52 11.48 11.00
C MET A 226 14.28 12.76 10.63
N GLN A 227 13.54 13.87 10.48
CA GLN A 227 14.08 15.23 10.29
C GLN A 227 14.94 15.42 9.02
N VAL A 228 14.67 14.66 7.96
CA VAL A 228 15.28 14.92 6.65
C VAL A 228 14.54 16.07 5.95
N ASP A 229 15.27 17.08 5.50
CA ASP A 229 14.75 18.14 4.63
C ASP A 229 14.90 17.80 3.13
N GLU A 230 14.15 18.53 2.30
CA GLU A 230 14.12 18.34 0.85
C GLU A 230 15.51 18.47 0.20
N TYR A 231 16.35 19.38 0.69
CA TYR A 231 17.66 19.66 0.13
C TYR A 231 18.62 18.48 0.35
N ASN A 232 18.69 17.99 1.59
CA ASN A 232 19.56 16.88 1.97
C ASN A 232 19.12 15.58 1.30
N LEU A 233 17.81 15.30 1.26
CA LEU A 233 17.26 14.14 0.56
C LEU A 233 17.58 14.17 -0.93
N THR A 234 17.30 15.30 -1.60
CA THR A 234 17.51 15.45 -3.04
C THR A 234 18.99 15.30 -3.41
N ASN A 235 19.88 15.96 -2.67
CA ASN A 235 21.31 15.89 -2.95
C ASN A 235 21.90 14.51 -2.62
N ASN A 236 21.39 13.79 -1.61
CA ASN A 236 21.76 12.39 -1.38
C ASN A 236 21.37 11.51 -2.58
N ILE A 237 20.15 11.65 -3.10
CA ILE A 237 19.70 10.92 -4.30
C ILE A 237 20.60 11.22 -5.49
N LEU A 238 20.87 12.50 -5.80
CA LEU A 238 21.72 12.89 -6.93
C LEU A 238 23.16 12.35 -6.79
N LYS A 239 23.74 12.44 -5.59
CA LYS A 239 25.04 11.84 -5.27
C LYS A 239 25.05 10.34 -5.55
N MET A 240 24.03 9.62 -5.09
CA MET A 240 23.90 8.18 -5.29
C MET A 240 23.71 7.84 -6.78
N ILE A 241 22.93 8.61 -7.53
CA ILE A 241 22.79 8.44 -9.00
C ILE A 241 24.16 8.47 -9.68
N CYS A 242 25.02 9.45 -9.34
CA CYS A 242 26.36 9.52 -9.91
C CYS A 242 27.22 8.31 -9.50
N LYS A 243 27.15 7.91 -8.23
CA LYS A 243 27.93 6.79 -7.69
C LYS A 243 27.54 5.46 -8.32
N THR A 244 26.25 5.20 -8.51
CA THR A 244 25.72 3.91 -8.97
C THR A 244 25.48 3.86 -10.47
N LYS A 245 25.71 4.97 -11.20
CA LYS A 245 25.41 5.09 -12.62
C LYS A 245 23.91 4.87 -12.94
N GLY A 246 23.05 5.34 -12.03
CA GLY A 246 21.59 5.20 -12.11
C GLY A 246 21.02 3.97 -11.38
N GLY A 247 19.82 3.56 -11.80
CA GLY A 247 19.13 2.37 -11.29
C GLY A 247 17.85 2.66 -10.50
N LEU A 248 17.53 1.81 -9.52
CA LEU A 248 16.27 1.86 -8.78
C LEU A 248 16.43 2.70 -7.50
N ILE A 249 15.58 3.71 -7.34
CA ILE A 249 15.48 4.55 -6.15
C ILE A 249 14.49 3.91 -5.18
N LEU A 250 14.95 3.56 -3.98
CA LEU A 250 14.11 3.15 -2.87
C LEU A 250 13.55 4.39 -2.15
N MET A 251 12.23 4.46 -2.08
CA MET A 251 11.44 5.39 -1.27
C MET A 251 10.31 4.60 -0.60
N HIS A 252 9.52 5.25 0.25
CA HIS A 252 8.44 4.62 1.00
C HIS A 252 7.16 5.47 0.90
N ASP A 253 6.06 4.89 0.42
CA ASP A 253 4.79 5.62 0.25
C ASP A 253 3.92 5.63 1.51
N ASN A 254 4.49 5.23 2.65
CA ASN A 254 3.96 5.49 3.99
C ASN A 254 4.64 6.68 4.69
N GLN A 255 5.58 7.38 4.03
CA GLN A 255 6.32 8.50 4.63
C GLN A 255 5.80 9.87 4.15
N PRO A 256 5.60 10.84 5.07
CA PRO A 256 5.27 12.22 4.69
C PRO A 256 6.39 12.88 3.89
N THR A 257 7.65 12.54 4.18
CA THR A 257 8.84 13.05 3.47
C THR A 257 8.76 12.75 1.98
N ALA A 258 8.43 11.50 1.61
CA ALA A 258 8.26 11.10 0.22
C ALA A 258 7.13 11.89 -0.45
N ALA A 259 5.95 11.95 0.19
CA ALA A 259 4.80 12.68 -0.36
C ALA A 259 5.07 14.18 -0.57
N ASN A 260 5.77 14.82 0.37
CA ASN A 260 6.01 16.26 0.34
C ASN A 260 7.11 16.67 -0.66
N PHE A 261 8.15 15.85 -0.83
CA PHE A 261 9.37 16.24 -1.55
C PHE A 261 9.51 15.62 -2.95
N LEU A 262 8.69 14.62 -3.30
CA LEU A 262 8.81 13.90 -4.56
C LEU A 262 8.84 14.80 -5.80
N GLY A 263 7.99 15.83 -5.85
CA GLY A 263 7.97 16.75 -6.98
C GLY A 263 9.31 17.46 -7.17
N GLY A 264 9.90 17.97 -6.07
CA GLY A 264 11.20 18.64 -6.10
C GLY A 264 12.34 17.72 -6.48
N ILE A 265 12.31 16.48 -5.99
CA ILE A 265 13.27 15.44 -6.38
C ILE A 265 13.17 15.17 -7.89
N ILE A 266 11.96 14.96 -8.42
CA ILE A 266 11.74 14.70 -9.86
C ILE A 266 12.31 15.84 -10.72
N ARG A 267 12.02 17.10 -10.35
CA ARG A 267 12.54 18.27 -11.08
C ARG A 267 14.06 18.33 -11.01
N SER A 268 14.64 18.07 -9.84
CA SER A 268 16.10 18.13 -9.64
C SER A 268 16.85 17.05 -10.41
N ILE A 269 16.30 15.82 -10.47
CA ILE A 269 16.83 14.73 -11.30
C ILE A 269 16.82 15.12 -12.78
N ARG A 270 15.70 15.66 -13.28
CA ARG A 270 15.57 16.11 -14.67
C ARG A 270 16.48 17.29 -14.99
N ALA A 271 16.57 18.28 -14.10
CA ALA A 271 17.45 19.43 -14.25
C ALA A 271 18.94 19.04 -14.25
N SER A 272 19.30 17.96 -13.57
CA SER A 272 20.64 17.35 -13.61
C SER A 272 20.91 16.56 -14.91
N GLY A 273 19.92 16.43 -15.80
CA GLY A 273 20.02 15.76 -17.09
C GLY A 273 19.76 14.26 -17.06
N HIS A 274 19.33 13.69 -15.93
CA HIS A 274 18.98 12.27 -15.83
C HIS A 274 17.56 12.01 -16.34
N SER A 275 17.35 10.79 -16.84
CA SER A 275 16.03 10.34 -17.30
C SER A 275 15.36 9.51 -16.21
N ILE A 276 14.11 9.86 -15.89
CA ILE A 276 13.26 9.03 -15.04
C ILE A 276 12.45 8.11 -15.95
N VAL A 277 12.58 6.80 -15.73
CA VAL A 277 12.02 5.74 -16.56
C VAL A 277 11.18 4.78 -15.72
N ARG A 278 10.40 3.91 -16.38
CA ARG A 278 9.66 2.84 -15.68
C ARG A 278 10.65 1.82 -15.10
N PRO A 279 10.38 1.16 -13.95
CA PRO A 279 11.32 0.19 -13.39
C PRO A 279 11.69 -0.95 -14.34
N SER A 280 10.78 -1.38 -15.21
CA SER A 280 11.04 -2.39 -16.25
C SER A 280 12.05 -1.97 -17.31
N GLU A 281 12.30 -0.67 -17.50
CA GLU A 281 13.40 -0.19 -18.35
C GLU A 281 14.76 -0.32 -17.68
N ILE A 282 14.80 -0.34 -16.34
CA ILE A 282 16.02 -0.62 -15.57
C ILE A 282 16.26 -2.13 -15.50
N ASN A 283 15.22 -2.91 -15.20
CA ASN A 283 15.28 -4.37 -15.22
C ASN A 283 14.22 -4.95 -16.16
N ARG A 284 14.63 -5.28 -17.39
CA ARG A 284 13.73 -5.80 -18.44
C ARG A 284 13.02 -7.10 -18.07
N GLN A 285 13.58 -7.91 -17.17
CA GLN A 285 12.94 -9.15 -16.74
C GLN A 285 11.62 -8.89 -16.00
N TRP A 286 11.46 -7.71 -15.38
CA TRP A 286 10.25 -7.35 -14.64
C TRP A 286 9.01 -7.19 -15.53
N ASN A 287 9.18 -7.10 -16.86
CA ASN A 287 8.08 -7.09 -17.82
C ASN A 287 8.05 -8.34 -18.72
N ASN A 288 8.67 -9.45 -18.29
CA ASN A 288 8.66 -10.69 -19.04
C ASN A 288 7.26 -11.33 -19.03
N GLU A 289 6.63 -11.43 -20.20
CA GLU A 289 5.26 -11.95 -20.36
C GLU A 289 5.13 -13.42 -19.94
N THR A 290 6.15 -14.24 -20.18
CA THR A 290 6.17 -15.65 -19.77
C THR A 290 6.10 -15.77 -18.24
N LEU A 291 6.89 -14.96 -17.52
CA LEU A 291 6.85 -14.93 -16.05
C LEU A 291 5.51 -14.39 -15.55
N ILE A 292 5.00 -13.30 -16.14
CA ILE A 292 3.69 -12.75 -15.80
C ILE A 292 2.60 -13.82 -15.94
N ASN A 293 2.57 -14.55 -17.06
CA ASN A 293 1.58 -15.59 -17.31
C ASN A 293 1.76 -16.82 -16.40
N ARG A 294 3.00 -17.18 -16.03
CA ARG A 294 3.28 -18.24 -15.05
C ARG A 294 2.75 -17.86 -13.68
N THR A 295 3.06 -16.66 -13.19
CA THR A 295 2.59 -16.18 -11.89
C THR A 295 1.08 -16.02 -11.87
N ARG A 296 0.46 -15.54 -12.96
CA ARG A 296 -1.01 -15.46 -13.07
C ARG A 296 -1.67 -16.83 -12.88
N ARG A 297 -1.21 -17.85 -13.61
CA ARG A 297 -1.71 -19.23 -13.48
C ARG A 297 -1.52 -19.76 -12.06
N TYR A 298 -0.38 -19.47 -11.45
CA TYR A 298 -0.12 -19.85 -10.07
C TYR A 298 -1.07 -19.15 -9.08
N THR A 299 -1.33 -17.85 -9.26
CA THR A 299 -2.31 -17.09 -8.48
C THR A 299 -3.72 -17.67 -8.63
N GLU A 300 -4.14 -18.02 -9.85
CA GLU A 300 -5.43 -18.67 -10.11
C GLU A 300 -5.53 -20.03 -9.41
N PHE A 301 -4.46 -20.83 -9.49
CA PHE A 301 -4.36 -22.10 -8.75
C PHE A 301 -4.51 -21.89 -7.24
N LEU A 302 -3.78 -20.93 -6.65
CA LEU A 302 -3.89 -20.61 -5.22
C LEU A 302 -5.33 -20.22 -4.85
N ARG A 303 -5.94 -19.31 -5.62
CA ARG A 303 -7.34 -18.87 -5.41
C ARG A 303 -8.31 -20.05 -5.52
N HIS A 304 -8.13 -20.94 -6.49
CA HIS A 304 -8.97 -22.14 -6.63
C HIS A 304 -8.81 -23.07 -5.43
N ARG A 305 -7.57 -23.40 -5.05
CA ARG A 305 -7.27 -24.26 -3.89
C ARG A 305 -7.90 -23.76 -2.61
N VAL A 306 -7.81 -22.46 -2.33
CA VAL A 306 -8.43 -21.85 -1.15
C VAL A 306 -9.95 -22.02 -1.17
N LYS A 307 -10.60 -21.76 -2.31
CA LYS A 307 -12.04 -21.98 -2.47
C LYS A 307 -12.42 -23.44 -2.20
N THR A 308 -11.67 -24.40 -2.75
CA THR A 308 -11.91 -25.84 -2.53
C THR A 308 -11.76 -26.25 -1.06
N ILE A 309 -10.74 -25.73 -0.37
CA ILE A 309 -10.53 -25.98 1.06
C ILE A 309 -11.67 -25.38 1.88
N GLN A 310 -12.14 -24.19 1.52
CA GLN A 310 -13.27 -23.53 2.17
C GLN A 310 -14.59 -24.25 1.97
N SER A 311 -14.82 -24.87 0.81
CA SER A 311 -16.03 -25.62 0.50
C SER A 311 -16.02 -27.08 0.98
N SER A 312 -14.90 -27.57 1.53
CA SER A 312 -14.79 -28.97 1.96
C SER A 312 -15.63 -29.27 3.22
N PRO A 313 -16.43 -30.37 3.24
CA PRO A 313 -17.23 -30.78 4.39
C PRO A 313 -16.42 -31.00 5.69
N ALA A 314 -15.11 -31.28 5.60
CA ALA A 314 -14.24 -31.44 6.76
C ALA A 314 -14.13 -30.16 7.62
N LYS A 315 -14.44 -28.98 7.07
CA LYS A 315 -14.54 -27.72 7.84
C LYS A 315 -15.80 -27.63 8.72
N LEU A 316 -16.89 -28.31 8.38
CA LEU A 316 -18.10 -28.34 9.22
C LEU A 316 -17.88 -29.14 10.52
N GLN A 317 -16.93 -30.08 10.54
CA GLN A 317 -16.53 -30.80 11.75
C GLN A 317 -15.34 -30.17 12.48
N ALA A 318 -14.36 -29.57 11.78
CA ALA A 318 -13.19 -28.94 12.39
C ALA A 318 -13.49 -27.65 13.17
N ASN A 319 -14.62 -26.97 12.89
CA ASN A 319 -15.09 -25.83 13.69
C ASN A 319 -15.59 -26.23 15.10
N ARG A 320 -15.63 -27.52 15.47
CA ARG A 320 -15.94 -27.97 16.83
C ARG A 320 -14.71 -28.23 17.72
N LEU A 321 -13.48 -28.20 17.19
CA LEU A 321 -12.29 -28.63 17.95
C LEU A 321 -11.16 -27.61 18.10
N PHE A 322 -11.33 -26.39 17.59
CA PHE A 322 -10.45 -25.27 17.93
C PHE A 322 -11.28 -24.14 18.53
N ARG A 323 -11.40 -24.12 19.87
CA ARG A 323 -11.89 -22.95 20.58
C ARG A 323 -10.90 -21.79 20.37
N PRO A 324 -11.32 -20.65 19.82
CA PRO A 324 -10.57 -19.41 19.98
C PRO A 324 -10.58 -19.03 21.46
N VAL A 325 -9.52 -18.39 21.94
CA VAL A 325 -9.58 -17.61 23.18
C VAL A 325 -10.69 -16.56 22.98
N GLU A 326 -11.74 -16.64 23.79
CA GLU A 326 -12.83 -15.68 23.81
C GLU A 326 -12.29 -14.32 24.25
N ILE A 327 -12.34 -13.34 23.33
CA ILE A 327 -12.38 -11.93 23.71
C ILE A 327 -13.85 -11.52 23.59
N SER A 328 -14.51 -11.39 24.73
CA SER A 328 -15.89 -10.93 24.84
C SER A 328 -16.03 -9.53 24.24
N LEU A 329 -16.79 -9.41 23.15
CA LEU A 329 -17.35 -8.13 22.72
C LEU A 329 -18.86 -8.17 22.97
N PRO A 330 -19.46 -7.16 23.64
CA PRO A 330 -20.88 -7.17 23.93
C PRO A 330 -21.72 -6.97 22.67
N THR A 331 -22.55 -7.98 22.42
CA THR A 331 -23.94 -7.98 21.91
C THR A 331 -24.30 -7.23 20.62
N GLY A 332 -24.81 -8.02 19.65
CA GLY A 332 -25.95 -7.62 18.81
C GLY A 332 -25.73 -7.71 17.31
N GLN A 333 -26.04 -8.87 16.71
CA GLN A 333 -26.34 -9.23 15.30
C GLN A 333 -26.29 -8.10 14.24
N ARG A 334 -25.76 -8.30 13.01
CA ARG A 334 -25.99 -9.40 12.05
C ARG A 334 -24.77 -9.62 11.14
N GLN A 335 -24.54 -10.88 10.76
CA GLN A 335 -23.66 -11.24 9.64
C GLN A 335 -24.24 -10.69 8.33
N ASN A 336 -23.47 -9.86 7.63
CA ASN A 336 -23.68 -9.61 6.21
C ASN A 336 -22.39 -9.85 5.45
N ASN A 337 -22.54 -10.60 4.36
CA ASN A 337 -21.50 -11.11 3.47
C ASN A 337 -20.62 -9.99 2.90
N ILE A 338 -19.45 -9.79 3.52
CA ILE A 338 -18.31 -9.19 2.82
C ILE A 338 -17.81 -10.28 1.88
N LEU A 339 -17.69 -10.01 0.58
CA LEU A 339 -16.85 -10.80 -0.32
C LEU A 339 -15.42 -10.73 0.24
N LYS A 340 -15.11 -11.67 1.13
CA LYS A 340 -13.85 -11.76 1.86
C LYS A 340 -12.73 -11.96 0.84
N SER A 341 -11.66 -11.16 0.96
CA SER A 341 -10.29 -11.56 0.58
C SER A 341 -10.18 -13.07 0.73
N ILE A 342 -9.95 -13.83 -0.35
CA ILE A 342 -10.08 -15.29 -0.37
C ILE A 342 -9.00 -15.87 0.57
N ASP A 343 -9.35 -16.01 1.85
CA ASP A 343 -8.58 -16.51 3.00
C ASP A 343 -7.08 -16.14 3.14
N ALA A 344 -6.60 -15.08 2.49
CA ALA A 344 -5.19 -14.70 2.51
C ALA A 344 -4.63 -14.50 3.93
N ASN A 345 -5.43 -13.94 4.85
CA ASN A 345 -5.08 -13.85 6.27
C ASN A 345 -4.93 -15.21 6.97
N ALA A 346 -5.76 -16.20 6.62
CA ALA A 346 -5.64 -17.53 7.20
C ALA A 346 -4.40 -18.26 6.69
N ILE A 347 -4.05 -18.07 5.42
CA ILE A 347 -2.81 -18.60 4.85
C ILE A 347 -1.61 -17.99 5.57
N TYR A 348 -1.60 -16.67 5.70
CA TYR A 348 -0.55 -15.96 6.44
C TYR A 348 -0.39 -16.48 7.88
N LYS A 349 -1.51 -16.65 8.60
CA LYS A 349 -1.52 -17.19 9.98
C LYS A 349 -1.26 -18.69 10.06
N GLY A 350 -1.01 -19.37 8.93
CA GLY A 350 -0.79 -20.81 8.85
C GLY A 350 -2.02 -21.66 9.18
N THR A 351 -3.21 -21.06 9.31
CA THR A 351 -4.45 -21.79 9.61
C THR A 351 -5.01 -22.49 8.36
N ILE A 352 -4.55 -22.10 7.16
CA ILE A 352 -4.80 -22.80 5.90
C ILE A 352 -3.48 -23.02 5.18
N LYS A 353 -3.14 -24.30 4.94
CA LYS A 353 -2.03 -24.67 4.07
C LYS A 353 -2.52 -24.86 2.65
N VAL A 354 -2.11 -23.97 1.75
CA VAL A 354 -2.47 -24.05 0.33
C VAL A 354 -1.51 -24.96 -0.45
N LEU A 355 -0.26 -25.01 -0.01
CA LEU A 355 0.82 -25.81 -0.58
C LEU A 355 1.30 -26.87 0.42
N PRO A 356 1.84 -28.00 -0.06
CA PRO A 356 2.61 -28.95 0.75
C PRO A 356 3.81 -28.28 1.43
N ASN A 357 4.42 -28.95 2.42
CA ASN A 357 5.63 -28.44 3.04
C ASN A 357 6.70 -28.28 1.97
N ILE A 358 7.33 -27.12 1.88
CA ILE A 358 8.39 -26.90 0.88
C ILE A 358 9.59 -27.83 1.09
N ASN A 359 9.74 -28.44 2.28
CA ASN A 359 10.70 -29.53 2.51
C ASN A 359 10.34 -30.83 1.76
N ASP A 360 9.08 -31.00 1.35
CA ASP A 360 8.61 -32.12 0.53
C ASP A 360 8.87 -31.86 -0.96
N PHE A 361 9.07 -30.59 -1.35
CA PHE A 361 9.69 -30.25 -2.63
C PHE A 361 11.19 -30.43 -2.43
N GLU A 362 11.69 -31.65 -2.65
CA GLU A 362 13.13 -31.88 -2.79
C GLU A 362 13.69 -30.76 -3.66
N LEU A 363 14.54 -29.92 -3.06
CA LEU A 363 15.44 -29.04 -3.80
C LEU A 363 16.34 -30.00 -4.55
N ASN A 364 15.88 -30.43 -5.73
CA ASN A 364 16.42 -31.53 -6.50
C ASN A 364 17.94 -31.43 -6.46
N ALA A 365 18.60 -32.46 -5.90
CA ALA A 365 20.02 -32.48 -5.59
C ALA A 365 20.93 -32.26 -6.82
N ASN A 366 20.35 -32.14 -8.00
CA ASN A 366 21.01 -31.73 -9.24
C ASN A 366 21.42 -30.24 -9.28
N ASN A 367 20.88 -29.37 -8.40
CA ASN A 367 21.36 -27.98 -8.28
C ASN A 367 22.51 -27.80 -7.28
N THR A 368 22.88 -28.84 -6.52
CA THR A 368 23.95 -28.78 -5.51
C THR A 368 25.36 -28.72 -6.12
N LYS A 369 25.52 -29.05 -7.41
CA LYS A 369 26.82 -28.93 -8.12
C LYS A 369 27.22 -27.49 -8.50
N LEU A 370 26.32 -26.51 -8.32
CA LEU A 370 26.64 -25.08 -8.52
C LEU A 370 26.95 -24.34 -7.20
N LEU A 371 27.04 -25.06 -6.07
CA LEU A 371 27.31 -24.50 -4.75
C LEU A 371 28.76 -24.76 -4.24
N GLN A 372 29.67 -25.16 -5.12
CA GLN A 372 31.08 -25.43 -4.76
C GLN A 372 32.15 -24.68 -5.59
N ASN A 373 31.81 -23.69 -6.42
CA ASN A 373 32.81 -22.80 -7.03
C ASN A 373 32.43 -21.33 -6.89
#